data_AF-A0A6C0HGA9-F1
#
_entry.id   AF-A0A6C0HGA9-F1
#
_cell.length_a   1.000
_cell.length_b   1.000
_cell.length_c   1.000
_cell.angle_alpha   90.00
_cell.angle_beta   90.00
_cell.angle_gamma   90.00
#
_symmetry.space_group_name_H-M   'P 1'
#
loop_
_entity.id
_entity.type
_entity.pdbx_description
1 polymer ?
#
loop_
_entity_poly.entity_id
_entity_poly.type
_entity_poly.pdbx_seq_one_letter_code
_entity_poly.pdbx_strand_id
1 'polypeptide(L)'
;MKLTKKDYTSILKYYKINYENLTSLQIKNNAESILATKLCKCIKKVTPLITNESNAIAICTNSVLQKKYLKAFRFTCKKKAQFIAKKSRKNGIKLWKTKRRKTKN
;
A
#
# COMPACT_ATOMS: atom_id res chain seq x y z
N MET A 1 10.18 0.46 9.40
CA MET A 1 11.12 1.46 8.87
C MET A 1 10.41 2.38 7.88
N LYS A 2 10.85 3.64 7.73
CA LYS A 2 10.39 4.54 6.66
C LYS A 2 10.84 3.96 5.31
N LEU A 3 10.00 4.06 4.28
CA LEU A 3 10.40 3.65 2.93
C LEU A 3 11.41 4.65 2.34
N THR A 4 12.39 4.11 1.63
CA THR A 4 13.37 4.85 0.83
C THR A 4 12.85 5.07 -0.59
N LYS A 5 13.52 5.94 -1.37
CA LYS A 5 13.23 6.10 -2.81
C LYS A 5 13.30 4.75 -3.56
N LYS A 6 14.30 3.92 -3.23
CA LYS A 6 14.49 2.58 -3.82
C LYS A 6 13.32 1.64 -3.53
N ASP A 7 12.73 1.73 -2.34
CA ASP A 7 11.54 0.93 -2.02
C ASP A 7 10.34 1.34 -2.89
N TYR A 8 10.15 2.65 -3.12
CA TYR A 8 9.08 3.15 -3.98
C TYR A 8 9.31 2.81 -5.47
N THR A 9 10.53 2.94 -5.98
CA THR A 9 10.82 2.56 -7.37
C THR A 9 10.65 1.05 -7.58
N SER A 10 10.96 0.22 -6.58
CA SER A 10 10.71 -1.23 -6.63
C SER A 10 9.21 -1.56 -6.78
N ILE A 11 8.34 -0.79 -6.12
CA ILE A 11 6.89 -0.90 -6.28
C ILE A 11 6.47 -0.51 -7.71
N LEU A 12 6.96 0.62 -8.23
CA LEU A 12 6.65 1.06 -9.58
C LEU A 12 7.13 0.06 -10.64
N LYS A 13 8.34 -0.47 -10.47
CA LYS A 13 8.91 -1.52 -11.33
C LYS A 13 8.05 -2.79 -11.33
N TYR A 14 7.60 -3.25 -10.16
CA TYR A 14 6.70 -4.41 -10.05
C TYR A 14 5.41 -4.22 -10.85
N TYR A 15 4.88 -3.00 -10.88
CA TYR A 15 3.68 -2.64 -11.63
C TYR A 15 3.96 -2.13 -13.06
N LYS A 16 5.21 -2.24 -13.55
CA LYS A 16 5.64 -1.81 -14.89
C LYS A 16 5.32 -0.33 -15.19
N ILE A 17 5.46 0.53 -14.20
CA ILE A 17 5.26 1.97 -14.35
C ILE A 17 6.62 2.65 -14.58
N ASN A 18 6.73 3.42 -15.66
CA ASN A 18 7.93 4.22 -15.92
C ASN A 18 8.07 5.32 -14.84
N TYR A 19 9.28 5.48 -14.30
CA TYR A 19 9.61 6.44 -13.27
C TYR A 19 10.89 7.26 -13.55
N GLU A 20 11.50 7.11 -14.73
CA GLU A 20 12.80 7.70 -15.07
C GLU A 20 12.78 9.23 -14.97
N ASN A 21 11.71 9.86 -15.43
CA ASN A 21 11.54 11.31 -15.44
C ASN A 21 10.76 11.85 -14.22
N LEU A 22 10.55 11.03 -13.18
CA LEU A 22 9.75 11.42 -12.02
C LEU A 22 10.62 11.91 -10.85
N THR A 23 10.20 13.01 -10.25
CA THR A 23 10.77 13.48 -8.98
C THR A 23 10.54 12.46 -7.86
N SER A 24 11.35 12.53 -6.80
CA SER A 24 11.19 11.67 -5.62
C SER A 24 9.78 11.77 -4.99
N LEU A 25 9.16 12.95 -5.06
CA LEU A 25 7.79 13.17 -4.60
C LEU A 25 6.76 12.49 -5.50
N GLN A 26 6.89 12.61 -6.82
CA GLN A 26 6.01 11.93 -7.78
C GLN A 26 6.15 10.41 -7.68
N ILE A 27 7.37 9.88 -7.55
CA ILE A 27 7.62 8.45 -7.36
C ILE A 27 6.85 7.93 -6.14
N LYS A 28 6.96 8.64 -5.01
CA LYS A 28 6.24 8.31 -3.77
C LYS A 28 4.73 8.36 -3.99
N ASN A 29 4.22 9.46 -4.55
CA ASN A 29 2.78 9.65 -4.74
C ASN A 29 2.17 8.61 -5.69
N ASN A 30 2.87 8.28 -6.78
CA ASN A 30 2.42 7.27 -7.74
C ASN A 30 2.41 5.89 -7.09
N ALA A 31 3.46 5.51 -6.37
CA ALA A 31 3.52 4.22 -5.68
C ALA A 31 2.42 4.11 -4.61
N GLU A 32 2.20 5.14 -3.80
CA GLU A 32 1.12 5.20 -2.81
C GLU A 32 -0.27 5.09 -3.49
N SER A 33 -0.49 5.82 -4.57
CA SER A 33 -1.75 5.84 -5.32
C SER A 33 -2.08 4.47 -5.94
N ILE A 34 -1.10 3.82 -6.55
CA ILE A 34 -1.26 2.49 -7.16
C ILE A 34 -1.62 1.46 -6.10
N LEU A 35 -0.87 1.43 -4.99
CA LEU A 35 -1.13 0.49 -3.90
C LEU A 35 -2.50 0.72 -3.27
N ALA A 36 -2.89 1.98 -3.01
CA ALA A 36 -4.20 2.30 -2.48
C ALA A 36 -5.32 1.90 -3.44
N THR A 37 -5.14 2.17 -4.74
CA THR A 37 -6.12 1.80 -5.78
C THR A 37 -6.28 0.29 -5.88
N LYS A 38 -5.18 -0.47 -5.88
CA LYS A 38 -5.22 -1.94 -5.91
C LYS A 38 -5.87 -2.52 -4.64
N LEU A 39 -5.57 -1.95 -3.47
CA LEU A 39 -6.19 -2.33 -2.21
C LEU A 39 -7.71 -2.11 -2.26
N CYS A 40 -8.16 -0.92 -2.65
CA CYS A 40 -9.59 -0.60 -2.75
C CYS A 40 -10.31 -1.46 -3.80
N LYS A 41 -9.69 -1.70 -4.97
CA LYS A 41 -10.25 -2.60 -5.99
C LYS A 41 -10.37 -4.03 -5.47
N CYS A 42 -9.39 -4.51 -4.73
CA CYS A 42 -9.45 -5.82 -4.09
C CYS A 42 -10.61 -5.88 -3.09
N ILE A 43 -10.71 -4.92 -2.17
CA ILE A 43 -11.78 -4.89 -1.16
C ILE A 43 -13.14 -4.89 -1.85
N LYS A 44 -13.37 -3.97 -2.80
CA LYS A 44 -14.63 -3.90 -3.56
C LYS A 44 -14.97 -5.20 -4.29
N LYS A 45 -13.97 -5.95 -4.77
CA LYS A 45 -14.18 -7.24 -5.45
C LYS A 45 -14.45 -8.39 -4.47
N VAL A 46 -13.83 -8.36 -3.29
CA VAL A 46 -13.89 -9.46 -2.31
C VAL A 46 -15.06 -9.29 -1.34
N THR A 47 -15.45 -8.07 -0.99
CA THR A 47 -16.57 -7.82 -0.05
C THR A 47 -17.88 -8.49 -0.48
N PRO A 48 -18.29 -8.51 -1.77
CA PRO A 48 -19.50 -9.24 -2.17
C PRO A 48 -19.41 -10.77 -1.99
N LEU A 49 -18.19 -11.31 -1.90
CA LEU A 49 -17.94 -12.75 -1.76
C LEU A 49 -17.84 -13.18 -0.29
N ILE A 50 -17.75 -12.23 0.65
CA ILE A 50 -17.51 -12.48 2.07
C ILE A 50 -18.45 -11.60 2.88
N THR A 51 -19.26 -12.20 3.74
CA THR A 51 -20.24 -11.50 4.62
C THR A 51 -19.61 -10.42 5.51
N ASN A 52 -18.32 -10.54 5.83
CA ASN A 52 -17.59 -9.62 6.71
C ASN A 52 -16.58 -8.75 5.96
N GLU A 53 -16.82 -7.44 5.90
CA GLU A 53 -15.90 -6.46 5.30
C GLU A 53 -14.49 -6.52 5.92
N SER A 54 -14.40 -6.73 7.23
CA SER A 54 -13.13 -6.89 7.95
C SER A 54 -12.27 -8.02 7.38
N ASN A 55 -12.88 -9.14 6.98
CA ASN A 55 -12.18 -10.28 6.40
C ASN A 55 -11.68 -9.94 4.98
N ALA A 56 -12.52 -9.29 4.16
CA ALA A 56 -12.11 -8.80 2.85
C ALA A 56 -10.91 -7.83 2.96
N ILE A 57 -10.93 -6.92 3.92
CA ILE A 57 -9.83 -6.00 4.22
C ILE A 57 -8.57 -6.77 4.61
N ALA A 58 -8.66 -7.78 5.48
CA ALA A 58 -7.51 -8.57 5.91
C ALA A 58 -6.85 -9.31 4.74
N ILE A 59 -7.64 -9.98 3.89
CA ILE A 59 -7.18 -10.70 2.70
C ILE A 59 -6.48 -9.74 1.73
N CYS A 60 -7.14 -8.62 1.42
CA CYS A 60 -6.61 -7.65 0.49
C CYS A 60 -5.37 -6.93 1.02
N THR A 61 -5.33 -6.65 2.32
CA THR A 61 -4.15 -6.08 2.99
C THR A 61 -2.99 -7.06 2.94
N ASN A 62 -3.23 -8.35 3.15
CA ASN A 62 -2.19 -9.38 3.04
C ASN A 62 -1.62 -9.43 1.62
N SER A 63 -2.50 -9.52 0.62
CA SER A 63 -2.12 -9.65 -0.80
C SER A 63 -1.41 -8.41 -1.36
N VAL A 64 -1.97 -7.22 -1.12
CA VAL A 64 -1.47 -5.97 -1.73
C VAL A 64 -0.29 -5.39 -0.95
N LEU A 65 -0.26 -5.53 0.38
CA LEU A 65 0.74 -4.87 1.23
C LEU A 65 1.68 -5.87 1.92
N GLN A 66 1.17 -6.82 2.69
CA GLN A 66 2.02 -7.62 3.59
C GLN A 66 2.95 -8.57 2.82
N LYS A 67 2.49 -9.21 1.75
CA LYS A 67 3.32 -10.02 0.85
C LYS A 67 4.42 -9.20 0.15
N LYS A 68 4.27 -7.87 0.10
CA LYS A 68 5.27 -6.92 -0.42
C LYS A 68 6.10 -6.27 0.69
N TYR A 69 5.98 -6.75 1.93
CA TYR A 69 6.66 -6.23 3.11
C TYR A 69 6.32 -4.77 3.43
N LEU A 70 5.05 -4.40 3.18
CA LEU A 70 4.51 -3.08 3.44
C LEU A 70 3.42 -3.12 4.50
N LYS A 71 3.30 -2.03 5.25
CA LYS A 71 2.20 -1.80 6.20
C LYS A 71 1.67 -0.38 6.06
N ALA A 72 0.36 -0.27 5.91
CA ALA A 72 -0.39 0.97 6.01
C ALA A 72 -1.10 1.04 7.38
N PHE A 73 -1.30 2.25 7.90
CA PHE A 73 -2.08 2.45 9.13
C PHE A 73 -3.56 2.66 8.86
N ARG A 74 -3.86 3.59 7.95
CA ARG A 74 -5.22 3.97 7.57
C ARG A 74 -5.26 4.16 6.06
N PHE A 75 -6.40 3.82 5.47
CA PHE A 75 -6.69 4.07 4.07
C PHE A 75 -8.16 4.48 3.94
N THR A 76 -8.52 5.10 2.83
CA THR A 76 -9.91 5.36 2.47
C THR A 76 -10.13 4.99 1.02
N CYS A 77 -11.31 4.44 0.75
CA CYS A 77 -11.76 4.04 -0.58
C CYS A 77 -13.03 4.79 -1.03
N LYS A 78 -13.54 5.73 -0.20
CA LYS A 78 -14.83 6.39 -0.40
C LYS A 78 -14.81 7.37 -1.58
N LYS A 79 -14.03 8.44 -1.48
CA LYS A 79 -13.89 9.46 -2.55
C LYS A 79 -12.72 9.15 -3.48
N LYS A 80 -11.53 9.00 -2.89
CA LYS A 80 -10.28 8.67 -3.58
C LYS A 80 -9.56 7.58 -2.82
N ALA A 81 -9.05 6.60 -3.54
CA ALA A 81 -8.20 5.56 -2.98
C ALA A 81 -6.88 6.19 -2.50
N GLN A 82 -6.70 6.32 -1.19
CA GLN A 82 -5.49 6.90 -0.62
C GLN A 82 -5.16 6.38 0.78
N PHE A 83 -3.87 6.37 1.09
CA PHE A 83 -3.39 6.13 2.45
C PHE A 83 -3.41 7.41 3.28
N ILE A 84 -3.79 7.27 4.54
CA ILE A 84 -3.91 8.36 5.51
C ILE A 84 -2.79 8.22 6.54
N ALA A 85 -2.08 9.31 6.79
CA ALA A 85 -1.03 9.35 7.81
C ALA A 85 -1.65 9.23 9.21
N LYS A 86 -0.90 8.63 10.14
CA LYS A 86 -1.31 8.58 11.55
C LYS A 86 -1.11 9.96 12.20
N LYS A 87 -2.19 10.60 12.69
CA LYS A 87 -2.18 11.93 13.33
C LYS A 87 -1.10 12.11 14.41
N SER A 88 -0.80 11.05 15.17
CA SER A 88 0.14 11.10 16.30
C SER A 88 1.63 11.05 15.95
N ARG A 89 2.02 11.09 14.67
CA ARG A 89 3.45 10.96 14.26
C ARG A 89 3.89 12.12 13.37
N LYS A 90 4.96 12.80 13.80
CA LYS A 90 5.47 14.09 13.29
C LYS A 90 5.77 14.19 11.77
N ASN A 91 5.68 13.13 10.96
CA ASN A 91 6.26 13.13 9.60
C ASN A 91 5.30 12.76 8.45
N GLY A 92 3.98 12.70 8.66
CA GLY A 92 3.03 12.45 7.56
C GLY A 92 3.23 11.10 6.83
N ILE A 93 3.90 10.13 7.46
CA ILE A 93 4.27 8.85 6.84
C ILE A 93 3.04 7.94 6.78
N LYS A 94 2.66 7.56 5.57
CA LYS A 94 1.49 6.72 5.26
C LYS A 94 1.82 5.23 5.20
N LEU A 95 2.98 4.88 4.64
CA LEU A 95 3.44 3.51 4.44
C LEU A 95 4.75 3.23 5.18
N TRP A 96 4.89 1.98 5.63
CA TRP A 96 6.03 1.51 6.41
C TRP A 96 6.54 0.19 5.85
N LYS A 97 7.86 0.05 5.82
CA LYS A 97 8.50 -1.22 5.51
C LYS A 97 8.44 -2.11 6.74
N THR A 98 7.93 -3.32 6.56
CA THR A 98 7.94 -4.38 7.58
C THR A 98 9.17 -5.25 7.42
N LYS A 99 9.61 -5.91 8.51
CA LYS A 99 10.68 -6.90 8.41
C LYS A 99 10.19 -8.05 7.53
N ARG A 100 11.06 -8.57 6.67
CA ARG A 100 10.82 -9.82 5.94
C ARG A 100 10.55 -10.88 7.01
N ARG A 101 9.32 -11.39 7.11
CA ARG A 101 9.09 -12.59 7.91
C ARG A 101 9.87 -13.70 7.21
N LYS A 102 10.91 -14.24 7.85
CA LYS A 102 11.44 -15.55 7.45
C LYS A 102 10.22 -16.49 7.50
N THR A 103 9.82 -17.02 6.37
CA THR A 103 8.89 -18.15 6.34
C THR A 103 9.53 -19.22 7.21
N LYS A 104 8.88 -19.58 8.33
CA LYS A 104 9.12 -20.88 8.93
C LYS A 104 8.59 -21.87 7.89
N ASN A 105 9.53 -22.45 7.14
CA ASN A 105 9.26 -23.61 6.31
C ASN A 105 9.07 -24.80 7.23
#